data_AF-A0A943L5T0-F1
#
_entry.id   AF-A0A943L5T0-F1
#
_cell.length_a   1.000
_cell.length_b   1.000
_cell.length_c   1.000
_cell.angle_alpha   90.00
_cell.angle_beta   90.00
_cell.angle_gamma   90.00
#
_symmetry.space_group_name_H-M   'P 1'
#
loop_
_entity.id
_entity.type
_entity.pdbx_description
1 polymer ?
#
loop_
_entity_poly.entity_id
_entity_poly.type
_entity_poly.pdbx_seq_one_letter_code
_entity_poly.pdbx_strand_id
1 'polypeptide(L)'
;KNTFGPWPVTDGLPTLELHRELPIEVQAKHLIALGNINDIIISNCYPSEDEMKMLSLMRKDMVTFDLHLENEVPEIEQKILFEEKHFNRGDFSDNLIRSTQSRVKYKGHNFKLFNLPEIIKRGDVIIESSEYGHYAGELQIALSDMKNSGKSNVIGHIKKEEIFILDYIKPWQKFNFNLVK
;
A
#
# COMPACT_ATOMS: atom_id res chain seq x y z
N LYS A 1 -21.32 -7.19 15.72
CA LYS A 1 -22.69 -7.54 16.19
C LYS A 1 -22.55 -8.34 17.48
N ASN A 2 -23.41 -8.14 18.48
CA ASN A 2 -23.26 -8.68 19.85
C ASN A 2 -22.04 -8.15 20.60
N THR A 3 -21.68 -6.90 20.36
CA THR A 3 -20.60 -6.21 21.07
C THR A 3 -21.20 -5.23 22.08
N PHE A 4 -20.51 -4.99 23.18
CA PHE A 4 -20.87 -4.04 24.21
C PHE A 4 -19.95 -2.82 24.17
N GLY A 5 -20.50 -1.68 24.57
CA GLY A 5 -19.81 -0.43 24.82
C GLY A 5 -20.43 0.27 26.04
N PRO A 6 -20.09 1.53 26.31
CA PRO A 6 -20.61 2.24 27.48
C PRO A 6 -22.13 2.47 27.43
N TRP A 7 -22.72 2.45 26.24
CA TRP A 7 -24.16 2.56 25.97
C TRP A 7 -24.60 1.38 25.07
N PRO A 8 -25.90 1.18 24.80
CA PRO A 8 -26.34 0.22 23.77
C PRO A 8 -25.79 0.65 22.39
N VAL A 9 -24.60 0.17 22.03
CA VAL A 9 -23.91 0.57 20.80
C VAL A 9 -24.36 -0.34 19.66
N THR A 10 -24.98 0.23 18.63
CA THR A 10 -25.36 -0.49 17.41
C THR A 10 -24.41 -0.23 16.24
N ASP A 11 -23.67 0.89 16.25
CA ASP A 11 -23.03 1.44 15.03
C ASP A 11 -21.49 1.52 15.09
N GLY A 12 -20.86 0.84 16.06
CA GLY A 12 -19.40 0.84 16.26
C GLY A 12 -18.86 2.09 16.98
N LEU A 13 -17.62 2.00 17.49
CA LEU A 13 -16.96 3.05 18.30
C LEU A 13 -15.60 3.52 17.70
N PRO A 14 -15.55 3.96 16.43
CA PRO A 14 -14.33 4.51 15.86
C PRO A 14 -14.05 5.94 16.34
N THR A 15 -12.78 6.37 16.29
CA THR A 15 -12.41 7.78 16.49
C THR A 15 -12.62 8.62 15.24
N LEU A 16 -12.29 8.08 14.06
CA LEU A 16 -12.49 8.76 12.77
C LEU A 16 -13.74 8.21 12.10
N GLU A 17 -14.64 9.09 11.65
CA GLU A 17 -15.90 8.65 11.02
C GLU A 17 -15.67 7.80 9.76
N LEU A 18 -14.64 8.11 8.98
CA LEU A 18 -14.24 7.34 7.80
C LEU A 18 -13.90 5.87 8.12
N HIS A 19 -13.62 5.52 9.38
CA HIS A 19 -13.31 4.17 9.81
C HIS A 19 -14.53 3.29 10.10
N ARG A 20 -15.74 3.88 10.25
CA ARG A 20 -16.91 3.18 10.80
C ARG A 20 -17.26 1.86 10.09
N GLU A 21 -17.15 1.85 8.78
CA GLU A 21 -17.49 0.70 7.93
C GLU A 21 -16.26 -0.01 7.35
N LEU A 22 -15.06 0.42 7.73
CA LEU A 22 -13.82 -0.19 7.25
C LEU A 22 -13.45 -1.43 8.07
N PRO A 23 -12.82 -2.44 7.46
CA PRO A 23 -12.23 -3.55 8.19
C PRO A 23 -11.22 -3.06 9.24
N ILE A 24 -11.18 -3.69 10.41
CA ILE A 24 -10.37 -3.24 11.55
C ILE A 24 -8.88 -3.11 11.21
N GLU A 25 -8.39 -3.99 10.33
CA GLU A 25 -7.01 -3.97 9.85
C GLU A 25 -6.73 -2.74 8.98
N VAL A 26 -7.70 -2.30 8.16
CA VAL A 26 -7.59 -1.10 7.34
C VAL A 26 -7.61 0.14 8.24
N GLN A 27 -8.44 0.15 9.28
CA GLN A 27 -8.46 1.22 10.29
C GLN A 27 -7.08 1.35 10.96
N ALA A 28 -6.51 0.24 11.41
CA ALA A 28 -5.19 0.21 12.03
C ALA A 28 -4.07 0.66 11.08
N LYS A 29 -4.07 0.18 9.83
CA LYS A 29 -3.12 0.62 8.78
C LYS A 29 -3.17 2.13 8.57
N HIS A 30 -4.38 2.72 8.51
CA HIS A 30 -4.52 4.17 8.37
C HIS A 30 -3.93 4.92 9.58
N LEU A 31 -4.24 4.48 10.81
CA LEU A 31 -3.70 5.12 12.02
C LEU A 31 -2.17 5.05 12.08
N ILE A 32 -1.57 3.91 11.69
CA ILE A 32 -0.12 3.75 11.54
C ILE A 32 0.43 4.72 10.48
N ALA A 33 -0.27 4.87 9.35
CA ALA A 33 0.15 5.75 8.26
C ALA A 33 0.17 7.23 8.65
N LEU A 34 -0.67 7.68 9.60
CA LEU A 34 -0.63 9.07 10.09
C LEU A 34 0.71 9.41 10.76
N GLY A 35 1.41 8.41 11.31
CA GLY A 35 2.78 8.54 11.84
C GLY A 35 2.92 9.30 13.16
N ASN A 36 1.80 9.63 13.81
CA ASN A 36 1.75 10.35 15.09
C ASN A 36 0.81 9.70 16.12
N ILE A 37 0.41 8.45 15.90
CA ILE A 37 -0.42 7.65 16.81
C ILE A 37 0.44 6.54 17.42
N ASN A 38 0.46 6.46 18.75
CA ASN A 38 1.26 5.47 19.48
C ASN A 38 0.45 4.23 19.85
N ASP A 39 -0.79 4.44 20.33
CA ASP A 39 -1.65 3.38 20.82
C ASP A 39 -2.94 3.34 20.00
N ILE A 40 -3.35 2.13 19.60
CA ILE A 40 -4.61 1.86 18.90
C ILE A 40 -5.43 0.95 19.81
N ILE A 41 -6.61 1.42 20.21
CA ILE A 41 -7.47 0.74 21.17
C ILE A 41 -8.76 0.32 20.47
N ILE A 42 -9.11 -0.96 20.58
CA ILE A 42 -10.42 -1.47 20.14
C ILE A 42 -11.43 -1.10 21.22
N SER A 43 -12.37 -0.21 20.91
CA SER A 43 -13.28 0.36 21.91
C SER A 43 -14.50 -0.53 22.20
N ASN A 44 -15.07 -1.18 21.18
CA ASN A 44 -16.15 -2.14 21.35
C ASN A 44 -15.61 -3.53 21.69
N CYS A 45 -16.36 -4.28 22.48
CA CYS A 45 -15.88 -5.54 23.05
C CYS A 45 -16.94 -6.65 22.90
N TYR A 46 -16.60 -7.91 22.65
CA TYR A 46 -15.25 -8.41 22.33
C TYR A 46 -14.97 -8.30 20.83
N PRO A 47 -13.74 -7.96 20.41
CA PRO A 47 -13.30 -8.28 19.05
C PRO A 47 -13.35 -9.79 18.85
N SER A 48 -13.62 -10.22 17.63
CA SER A 48 -13.55 -11.64 17.28
C SER A 48 -12.11 -12.17 17.33
N GLU A 49 -11.95 -13.49 17.50
CA GLU A 49 -10.65 -14.15 17.47
C GLU A 49 -9.90 -13.90 16.15
N ASP A 50 -10.62 -13.83 15.02
CA ASP A 50 -10.05 -13.56 13.71
C ASP A 50 -9.52 -12.12 13.61
N GLU A 51 -10.26 -11.13 14.10
CA GLU A 51 -9.81 -9.73 14.17
C GLU A 51 -8.57 -9.60 15.07
N MET A 52 -8.59 -10.25 16.24
CA MET A 52 -7.46 -10.26 17.17
C MET A 52 -6.22 -10.88 16.55
N LYS A 53 -6.36 -12.04 15.91
CA LYS A 53 -5.26 -12.73 15.23
C LYS A 53 -4.71 -11.87 14.09
N MET A 54 -5.57 -11.25 13.29
CA MET A 54 -5.16 -10.40 12.18
C MET A 54 -4.34 -9.19 12.67
N LEU A 55 -4.81 -8.48 13.71
CA LEU A 55 -4.07 -7.38 14.31
C LEU A 55 -2.78 -7.83 15.02
N SER A 56 -2.76 -9.03 15.58
CA SER A 56 -1.56 -9.58 16.25
C SER A 56 -0.42 -9.80 15.25
N LEU A 57 -0.72 -10.34 14.08
CA LEU A 57 0.23 -10.66 13.01
C LEU A 57 0.62 -9.43 12.18
N MET A 58 -0.18 -8.38 12.23
CA MET A 58 0.10 -7.13 11.53
C MET A 58 1.37 -6.45 12.08
N ARG A 59 2.16 -5.95 11.13
CA ARG A 59 3.30 -5.07 11.38
C ARG A 59 2.84 -3.68 11.83
N LYS A 60 3.43 -3.14 12.89
CA LYS A 60 2.97 -1.90 13.57
C LYS A 60 3.94 -0.72 13.46
N ASP A 61 5.18 -0.95 12.99
CA ASP A 61 6.23 0.07 12.83
C ASP A 61 6.15 0.84 11.51
N MET A 62 5.39 0.35 10.53
CA MET A 62 5.12 1.04 9.27
C MET A 62 3.87 0.48 8.61
N VAL A 63 3.28 1.25 7.70
CA VAL A 63 2.12 0.82 6.92
C VAL A 63 2.52 -0.30 5.95
N THR A 64 1.67 -1.33 5.86
CA THR A 64 1.81 -2.41 4.89
C THR A 64 0.54 -2.47 4.05
N PHE A 65 0.68 -2.29 2.74
CA PHE A 65 -0.42 -2.35 1.79
C PHE A 65 -0.65 -3.77 1.30
N ASP A 66 -1.90 -4.20 1.31
CA ASP A 66 -2.30 -5.48 0.73
C ASP A 66 -2.40 -5.33 -0.79
N LEU A 67 -1.74 -6.21 -1.53
CA LEU A 67 -1.57 -6.13 -2.98
C LEU A 67 -2.17 -7.35 -3.68
N HIS A 68 -2.97 -7.10 -4.71
CA HIS A 68 -3.31 -8.09 -5.73
C HIS A 68 -2.27 -8.04 -6.84
N LEU A 69 -1.49 -9.10 -6.98
CA LEU A 69 -0.42 -9.17 -7.98
C LEU A 69 -0.99 -9.42 -9.37
N GLU A 70 -0.39 -8.80 -10.38
CA GLU A 70 -0.71 -9.08 -11.77
C GLU A 70 -0.20 -10.45 -12.22
N ASN A 71 -0.78 -10.97 -13.30
CA ASN A 71 -0.38 -12.27 -13.82
C ASN A 71 1.04 -12.22 -14.40
N GLU A 72 1.79 -13.30 -14.20
CA GLU A 72 3.11 -13.50 -14.81
C GLU A 72 4.16 -12.41 -14.47
N VAL A 73 4.02 -11.73 -13.33
CA VAL A 73 5.04 -10.79 -12.84
C VAL A 73 6.38 -11.52 -12.64
N PRO A 74 7.48 -11.08 -13.25
CA PRO A 74 8.74 -11.80 -13.14
C PRO A 74 9.35 -11.76 -11.74
N GLU A 75 10.27 -12.69 -11.47
CA GLU A 75 10.82 -12.93 -10.13
C GLU A 75 11.53 -11.71 -9.54
N ILE A 76 12.23 -10.90 -10.37
CA ILE A 76 12.96 -9.73 -9.89
C ILE A 76 12.00 -8.63 -9.43
N GLU A 77 10.90 -8.40 -10.15
CA GLU A 77 9.86 -7.45 -9.81
C GLU A 77 9.13 -7.88 -8.53
N GLN A 78 8.89 -9.18 -8.33
CA GLN A 78 8.37 -9.71 -7.07
C GLN A 78 9.36 -9.51 -5.90
N LYS A 79 10.66 -9.74 -6.12
CA LYS A 79 11.69 -9.44 -5.10
C LYS A 79 11.72 -7.95 -4.75
N ILE A 80 11.61 -7.08 -5.75
CA ILE A 80 11.53 -5.63 -5.53
C ILE A 80 10.33 -5.29 -4.65
N LEU A 81 9.16 -5.89 -4.90
CA LEU A 81 7.94 -5.64 -4.11
C LEU A 81 8.02 -6.11 -2.65
N PHE A 82 8.54 -7.32 -2.42
CA PHE A 82 8.34 -8.01 -1.14
C PHE A 82 9.60 -8.13 -0.28
N GLU A 83 10.79 -7.95 -0.85
CA GLU A 83 12.06 -8.09 -0.13
C GLU A 83 12.81 -6.75 0.06
N GLU A 84 12.52 -5.74 -0.76
CA GLU A 84 13.15 -4.42 -0.63
C GLU A 84 12.47 -3.55 0.42
N LYS A 85 13.22 -2.55 0.90
CA LYS A 85 12.70 -1.55 1.83
C LYS A 85 12.20 -0.35 1.05
N HIS A 86 10.91 -0.09 1.12
CA HIS A 86 10.32 1.07 0.45
C HIS A 86 10.18 2.26 1.39
N PHE A 87 10.39 3.44 0.81
CA PHE A 87 10.02 4.71 1.40
C PHE A 87 9.65 5.69 0.31
N ASN A 88 8.73 6.61 0.60
CA ASN A 88 8.39 7.67 -0.32
C ASN A 88 9.54 8.67 -0.42
N ARG A 89 9.98 9.03 -1.62
CA ARG A 89 11.05 10.00 -1.82
C ARG A 89 10.65 11.39 -1.30
N GLY A 90 11.65 12.18 -0.92
CA GLY A 90 11.47 13.50 -0.31
C GLY A 90 10.82 14.55 -1.22
N ASP A 91 11.02 14.45 -2.53
CA ASP A 91 10.40 15.31 -3.52
C ASP A 91 8.95 14.89 -3.73
N PHE A 92 8.05 15.82 -3.39
CA PHE A 92 6.62 15.62 -3.54
C PHE A 92 6.22 15.55 -5.01
N SER A 93 5.35 14.59 -5.34
CA SER A 93 4.69 14.48 -6.64
C SER A 93 3.21 14.29 -6.39
N ASP A 94 2.38 15.07 -7.11
CA ASP A 94 0.91 14.97 -7.00
C ASP A 94 0.38 13.62 -7.51
N ASN A 95 1.12 12.94 -8.38
CA ASN A 95 0.62 11.78 -9.12
C ASN A 95 1.23 10.45 -8.65
N LEU A 96 2.36 10.46 -7.93
CA LEU A 96 3.16 9.26 -7.69
C LEU A 96 3.82 9.26 -6.31
N ILE A 97 3.70 8.14 -5.58
CA ILE A 97 4.65 7.78 -4.50
C ILE A 97 5.82 7.06 -5.14
N ARG A 98 7.05 7.47 -4.83
CA ARG A 98 8.25 6.98 -5.52
C ARG A 98 9.23 6.31 -4.57
N SER A 99 9.58 5.06 -4.85
CA SER A 99 10.58 4.27 -4.12
C SER A 99 11.81 4.02 -4.99
N THR A 100 12.87 4.81 -4.77
CA THR A 100 14.01 4.87 -5.70
C THR A 100 15.15 3.88 -5.44
N GLN A 101 15.17 3.19 -4.30
CA GLN A 101 16.31 2.31 -3.96
C GLN A 101 16.44 1.09 -4.90
N SER A 102 15.33 0.52 -5.35
CA SER A 102 15.31 -0.65 -6.24
C SER A 102 16.09 -0.37 -7.52
N ARG A 103 15.84 0.76 -8.18
CA ARG A 103 16.57 1.20 -9.38
C ARG A 103 18.10 1.22 -9.20
N VAL A 104 18.59 1.62 -8.02
CA VAL A 104 20.03 1.68 -7.75
C VAL A 104 20.61 0.28 -7.56
N LYS A 105 19.91 -0.57 -6.80
CA LYS A 105 20.33 -1.94 -6.49
C LYS A 105 20.32 -2.85 -7.72
N TYR A 106 19.30 -2.71 -8.57
CA TYR A 106 19.10 -3.52 -9.76
C TYR A 106 19.61 -2.85 -11.04
N LYS A 107 20.53 -1.89 -10.92
CA LYS A 107 21.11 -1.19 -12.07
C LYS A 107 21.77 -2.18 -13.03
N GLY A 108 21.40 -2.12 -14.31
CA GLY A 108 21.90 -3.02 -15.36
C GLY A 108 21.06 -4.28 -15.55
N HIS A 109 20.07 -4.53 -14.70
CA HIS A 109 19.02 -5.50 -14.99
C HIS A 109 18.13 -4.98 -16.14
N ASN A 110 17.68 -5.88 -17.01
CA ASN A 110 16.78 -5.53 -18.10
C ASN A 110 15.32 -5.79 -17.71
N PHE A 111 14.63 -4.73 -17.29
CA PHE A 111 13.18 -4.73 -17.04
C PHE A 111 12.44 -4.70 -18.37
N LYS A 112 12.03 -5.88 -18.86
CA LYS A 112 11.27 -6.02 -20.11
C LYS A 112 9.88 -5.42 -19.95
N LEU A 113 9.29 -5.00 -21.06
CA LEU A 113 7.89 -4.57 -21.07
C LEU A 113 6.95 -5.76 -20.87
N PHE A 114 6.02 -5.64 -19.93
CA PHE A 114 4.91 -6.55 -19.70
C PHE A 114 3.78 -5.81 -18.98
N ASN A 115 2.55 -6.31 -19.10
CA ASN A 115 1.34 -5.71 -18.53
C ASN A 115 1.29 -4.18 -18.63
N LEU A 116 0.99 -3.71 -19.85
CA LEU A 116 0.95 -2.30 -20.21
C LEU A 116 -0.51 -1.84 -20.42
N PRO A 117 -1.29 -1.60 -19.35
CA PRO A 117 -2.62 -1.05 -19.52
C PRO A 117 -2.54 0.36 -20.14
N GLU A 118 -3.55 0.74 -20.92
CA GLU A 118 -3.61 2.08 -21.51
C GLU A 118 -3.71 3.18 -20.43
N ILE A 119 -4.44 2.89 -19.36
CA ILE A 119 -4.62 3.78 -18.21
C ILE A 119 -4.08 3.09 -16.97
N ILE A 120 -3.12 3.73 -16.32
CA ILE A 120 -2.66 3.42 -14.97
C ILE A 120 -3.67 4.08 -14.03
N LYS A 121 -4.23 3.31 -13.11
CA LYS A 121 -5.23 3.78 -12.15
C LYS A 121 -4.60 4.12 -10.82
N ARG A 122 -5.26 4.98 -10.05
CA ARG A 122 -4.87 5.22 -8.66
C ARG A 122 -4.85 3.89 -7.87
N GLY A 123 -3.76 3.65 -7.14
CA GLY A 123 -3.51 2.42 -6.40
C GLY A 123 -2.73 1.35 -7.16
N ASP A 124 -2.46 1.57 -8.45
CA ASP A 124 -1.59 0.69 -9.23
C ASP A 124 -0.15 0.81 -8.73
N VAL A 125 0.52 -0.34 -8.62
CA VAL A 125 1.95 -0.44 -8.31
C VAL A 125 2.69 -0.72 -9.61
N ILE A 126 3.74 0.06 -9.84
CA ILE A 126 4.42 0.18 -11.12
C ILE A 126 5.90 -0.09 -10.90
N ILE A 127 6.53 -0.80 -11.84
CA ILE A 127 7.98 -0.79 -12.01
C ILE A 127 8.31 -0.27 -13.41
N GLU A 128 9.17 0.73 -13.45
CA GLU A 128 9.59 1.31 -14.72
C GLU A 128 10.46 0.35 -15.53
N SER A 129 10.14 0.19 -16.81
CA SER A 129 10.90 -0.66 -17.71
C SER A 129 12.26 -0.04 -18.08
N SER A 130 13.11 -0.85 -18.72
CA SER A 130 14.36 -0.38 -19.32
C SER A 130 14.17 0.71 -20.38
N GLU A 131 12.99 0.82 -21.00
CA GLU A 131 12.69 1.85 -22.01
C GLU A 131 12.50 3.25 -21.42
N TYR A 132 12.30 3.33 -20.10
CA TYR A 132 12.31 4.57 -19.33
C TYR A 132 13.73 5.03 -18.96
N GLY A 133 14.74 4.33 -19.48
CA GLY A 133 16.14 4.71 -19.45
C GLY A 133 16.67 4.81 -18.03
N HIS A 134 16.93 6.05 -17.60
CA HIS A 134 17.45 6.29 -16.26
C HIS A 134 16.56 5.72 -15.18
N TYR A 135 15.23 5.76 -15.32
CA TYR A 135 14.28 5.36 -14.29
C TYR A 135 14.05 3.84 -14.16
N ALA A 136 14.66 3.02 -15.01
CA ALA A 136 14.47 1.58 -15.04
C ALA A 136 14.62 0.93 -13.64
N GLY A 137 13.63 0.11 -13.26
CA GLY A 137 13.58 -0.57 -11.96
C GLY A 137 13.09 0.27 -10.79
N GLU A 138 12.69 1.53 -11.00
CA GLU A 138 12.10 2.38 -9.96
C GLU A 138 10.67 1.91 -9.68
N LEU A 139 10.37 1.61 -8.41
CA LEU A 139 9.02 1.26 -7.98
C LEU A 139 8.23 2.52 -7.68
N GLN A 140 6.98 2.57 -8.14
CA GLN A 140 6.06 3.68 -7.93
C GLN A 140 4.66 3.18 -7.56
N ILE A 141 3.89 4.02 -6.89
CA ILE A 141 2.45 3.82 -6.67
C ILE A 141 1.70 5.03 -7.23
N ALA A 142 0.70 4.78 -8.06
CA ALA A 142 -0.13 5.84 -8.64
C ALA A 142 -1.07 6.47 -7.61
N LEU A 143 -1.06 7.80 -7.52
CA LEU A 143 -1.98 8.61 -6.72
C LEU A 143 -3.15 9.17 -7.54
N SER A 144 -3.07 9.12 -8.87
CA SER A 144 -4.12 9.56 -9.78
C SER A 144 -4.15 8.68 -11.03
N ASP A 145 -5.29 8.65 -11.71
CA ASP A 145 -5.38 8.00 -13.01
C ASP A 145 -4.53 8.75 -14.04
N MET A 146 -3.78 8.04 -14.86
CA MET A 146 -2.90 8.63 -15.86
C MET A 146 -2.75 7.71 -17.08
N LYS A 147 -2.52 8.31 -18.25
CA LYS A 147 -2.25 7.55 -19.47
C LYS A 147 -0.86 6.92 -19.39
N ASN A 148 -0.77 5.62 -19.62
CA ASN A 148 0.52 4.94 -19.72
C ASN A 148 1.23 5.38 -21.00
N SER A 149 2.51 5.72 -20.91
CA SER A 149 3.34 6.00 -22.08
C SER A 149 3.69 4.75 -22.89
N GLY A 150 3.22 3.58 -22.46
CA GLY A 150 3.57 2.27 -23.02
C GLY A 150 4.92 1.74 -22.52
N LYS A 151 5.45 2.31 -21.44
CA LYS A 151 6.80 2.03 -20.92
C LYS A 151 6.85 1.61 -19.46
N SER A 152 5.72 1.66 -18.77
CA SER A 152 5.64 1.43 -17.34
C SER A 152 4.83 0.16 -17.10
N ASN A 153 5.46 -0.83 -16.48
CA ASN A 153 4.82 -2.12 -16.19
C ASN A 153 3.98 -1.98 -14.93
N VAL A 154 2.70 -2.32 -15.01
CA VAL A 154 1.86 -2.46 -13.82
C VAL A 154 2.03 -3.87 -13.29
N ILE A 155 2.43 -4.00 -12.02
CA ILE A 155 2.78 -5.29 -11.40
C ILE A 155 1.76 -5.73 -10.36
N GLY A 156 0.83 -4.86 -9.98
CA GLY A 156 -0.22 -5.18 -9.05
C GLY A 156 -1.04 -3.96 -8.68
N HIS A 157 -2.08 -4.19 -7.90
CA HIS A 157 -3.04 -3.19 -7.47
C HIS A 157 -3.27 -3.29 -5.96
N ILE A 158 -3.21 -2.14 -5.28
CA ILE A 158 -3.50 -2.07 -3.85
C ILE A 158 -4.98 -2.39 -3.63
N LYS A 159 -5.25 -3.17 -2.58
CA LYS A 159 -6.60 -3.53 -2.15
C LYS A 159 -7.47 -2.26 -2.04
N LYS A 160 -8.65 -2.29 -2.63
CA LYS A 160 -9.48 -1.10 -2.86
C LYS A 160 -9.75 -0.29 -1.58
N GLU A 161 -9.99 -0.98 -0.47
CA GLU A 161 -10.29 -0.34 0.82
C GLU A 161 -9.08 0.39 1.41
N GLU A 162 -7.86 0.17 0.90
CA GLU A 162 -6.61 0.77 1.40
C GLU A 162 -6.10 1.95 0.56
N ILE A 163 -6.66 2.17 -0.64
CA ILE A 163 -6.19 3.19 -1.59
C ILE A 163 -6.25 4.61 -1.00
N PHE A 164 -7.21 4.90 -0.12
CA PHE A 164 -7.31 6.23 0.51
C PHE A 164 -6.14 6.52 1.45
N ILE A 165 -5.49 5.48 1.99
CA ILE A 165 -4.35 5.63 2.91
C ILE A 165 -3.15 6.27 2.19
N LEU A 166 -3.06 6.13 0.86
CA LEU A 166 -1.99 6.72 0.05
C LEU A 166 -1.90 8.25 0.19
N ASP A 167 -3.02 8.94 0.44
CA ASP A 167 -3.05 10.40 0.63
C ASP A 167 -2.32 10.85 1.91
N TYR A 168 -2.07 9.92 2.83
CA TYR A 168 -1.45 10.19 4.13
C TYR A 168 0.03 9.80 4.16
N ILE A 169 0.57 9.24 3.07
CA ILE A 169 1.98 8.84 2.99
C ILE A 169 2.87 10.07 2.82
N LYS A 170 3.59 10.40 3.89
CA LYS A 170 4.48 11.56 3.95
C LYS A 170 5.80 11.31 3.20
N PRO A 171 6.50 12.38 2.78
CA PRO A 171 7.88 12.25 2.30
C PRO A 171 8.76 11.52 3.34
N TRP A 172 9.63 10.64 2.87
CA TRP A 172 10.52 9.77 3.66
C TRP A 172 9.83 8.70 4.52
N GLN A 173 8.49 8.59 4.46
CA GLN A 173 7.76 7.58 5.18
C GLN A 173 7.97 6.20 4.56
N LYS A 174 8.24 5.21 5.42
CA LYS A 174 8.43 3.82 5.02
C LYS A 174 7.08 3.13 4.84
N PHE A 175 7.04 2.18 3.92
CA PHE A 175 5.90 1.30 3.69
C PHE A 175 6.38 -0.07 3.19
N ASN A 176 5.51 -1.08 3.23
CA ASN A 176 5.74 -2.38 2.59
C ASN A 176 4.47 -2.85 1.86
N PHE A 177 4.59 -4.01 1.21
CA PHE A 177 3.48 -4.73 0.61
C PHE A 177 3.33 -6.12 1.21
N ASN A 178 2.09 -6.62 1.24
CA ASN A 178 1.75 -8.02 1.49
C ASN A 178 0.99 -8.56 0.29
N LEU A 179 1.27 -9.81 -0.09
CA LEU A 179 0.49 -10.48 -1.12
C LEU A 179 -0.84 -10.97 -0.55
N VAL A 180 -1.95 -10.54 -1.15
CA VAL A 180 -3.27 -11.13 -0.89
C VAL A 180 -3.39 -12.44 -1.67
N LYS A 181 -3.70 -13.53 -0.98
CA LYS A 181 -3.95 -14.85 -1.59
C LYS A 181 -5.40 -14.99 -2.04
#